data_AF-A0A1T4UC03-F1
#
_entry.id   AF-A0A1T4UC03-F1
#
_cell.length_a   1.000
_cell.length_b   1.000
_cell.length_c   1.000
_cell.angle_alpha   90.00
_cell.angle_beta   90.00
_cell.angle_gamma   90.00
#
_symmetry.space_group_name_H-M   'P 1'
#
loop_
_entity.id
_entity.type
_entity.pdbx_description
1 polymer ?
#
loop_
_entity_poly.entity_id
_entity_poly.type
_entity_poly.pdbx_seq_one_letter_code
_entity_poly.pdbx_strand_id
1 'polypeptide(L)'
;MKPFIKAAGLGLVLVTSSMFAHAAEAAQKIGYVATGPLMAQLAKQSNVQEKLRVEFKDRIAKIERLETKMKMDLDKLKRNGELMSEDERVKLQRNLQSMDSEYKLEVANLREDERKRGAEEQRKLAERIQKAIESVAKKEGYSMVLERQVVHYASPKDDISEKVLKAVK
;
A
#
# COMPACT_ATOMS: atom_id res chain seq x y z
N MET A 1 -40.66 -68.39 60.50
CA MET A 1 -41.52 -67.23 60.82
C MET A 1 -40.90 -65.99 60.20
N LYS A 2 -41.62 -65.29 59.32
CA LYS A 2 -41.21 -63.98 58.79
C LYS A 2 -41.70 -62.89 59.75
N PRO A 3 -40.98 -61.76 59.85
CA PRO A 3 -41.66 -60.49 59.94
C PRO A 3 -41.24 -59.55 58.81
N PHE A 4 -42.25 -58.82 58.34
CA PHE A 4 -42.18 -57.73 57.38
C PHE A 4 -41.48 -56.50 57.98
N ILE A 5 -40.69 -55.79 57.17
CA ILE A 5 -40.55 -54.33 57.31
C ILE A 5 -40.64 -53.74 55.90
N LYS A 6 -41.77 -53.07 55.63
CA LYS A 6 -41.90 -52.08 54.56
C LYS A 6 -41.40 -50.77 55.15
N ALA A 7 -40.37 -50.16 54.55
CA ALA A 7 -40.04 -48.76 54.79
C ALA A 7 -39.51 -48.16 53.48
N ALA A 8 -40.30 -47.24 52.94
CA ALA A 8 -39.94 -46.36 51.85
C ALA A 8 -38.71 -45.52 52.25
N GLY A 9 -37.61 -45.72 51.53
CA GLY A 9 -36.44 -44.85 51.60
C GLY A 9 -36.36 -44.04 50.32
N LEU A 10 -36.71 -42.76 50.40
CA LEU A 10 -36.32 -41.74 49.43
C LEU A 10 -34.80 -41.78 49.27
N GLY A 11 -34.35 -42.19 48.08
CA GLY A 11 -32.95 -42.11 47.67
C GLY A 11 -32.88 -41.52 46.28
N LEU A 12 -33.22 -40.23 46.15
CA LEU A 12 -32.88 -39.44 44.98
C LEU A 12 -31.36 -39.29 44.96
N VAL A 13 -30.66 -40.29 44.40
CA VAL A 13 -29.23 -40.16 44.09
C VAL A 13 -29.13 -39.24 42.88
N LEU A 14 -29.15 -37.93 43.17
CA LEU A 14 -28.58 -36.92 42.32
C LEU A 14 -27.09 -37.23 42.18
N VAL A 15 -26.75 -38.09 41.22
CA VAL A 15 -25.42 -38.09 40.62
C VAL A 15 -25.29 -36.76 39.90
N THR A 16 -24.98 -35.73 40.67
CA THR A 16 -24.35 -34.50 40.21
C THR A 16 -22.94 -34.89 39.81
N SER A 17 -22.82 -35.70 38.75
CA SER A 17 -21.62 -35.70 37.92
C SER A 17 -21.59 -34.32 37.30
N SER A 18 -21.02 -33.39 38.08
CA SER A 18 -20.36 -32.19 37.66
C SER A 18 -19.70 -32.48 36.32
N MET A 19 -20.42 -32.15 35.25
CA MET A 19 -19.84 -31.86 33.97
C MET A 19 -18.94 -30.66 34.22
N PHE A 20 -17.72 -30.92 34.67
CA PHE A 20 -16.58 -30.13 34.28
C PHE A 20 -16.45 -30.35 32.77
N ALA A 21 -17.36 -29.73 32.02
CA ALA A 21 -17.12 -29.35 30.66
C ALA A 21 -15.92 -28.41 30.76
N HIS A 22 -14.72 -28.98 30.68
CA HIS A 22 -13.59 -28.25 30.14
C HIS A 22 -14.04 -27.84 28.75
N ALA A 23 -14.69 -26.67 28.66
CA ALA A 23 -14.64 -25.85 27.49
C ALA A 23 -13.14 -25.61 27.28
N ALA A 24 -12.51 -26.51 26.52
CA ALA A 24 -11.22 -26.25 25.94
C ALA A 24 -11.46 -25.06 25.03
N GLU A 25 -11.25 -23.86 25.58
CA GLU A 25 -11.29 -22.62 24.84
C GLU A 25 -10.25 -22.80 23.74
N ALA A 26 -10.71 -23.02 22.51
CA ALA A 26 -9.84 -23.25 21.38
C ALA A 26 -8.91 -22.04 21.30
N ALA A 27 -7.62 -22.25 21.58
CA ALA A 27 -6.64 -21.19 21.60
C ALA A 27 -6.76 -20.40 20.29
N GLN A 28 -7.17 -19.14 20.39
CA GLN A 28 -7.40 -18.30 19.22
C GLN A 28 -6.09 -18.17 18.45
N LYS A 29 -6.09 -18.60 17.20
CA LYS A 29 -4.91 -18.55 16.35
C LYS A 29 -4.78 -17.13 15.80
N ILE A 30 -3.88 -16.36 16.40
CA ILE A 30 -3.58 -14.98 16.02
C ILE A 30 -2.24 -14.96 15.29
N GLY A 31 -2.21 -14.34 14.12
CA GLY A 31 -0.98 -14.13 13.35
C GLY A 31 -0.62 -12.65 13.28
N TYR A 32 0.58 -12.35 12.80
CA TYR A 32 0.95 -11.00 12.43
C TYR A 32 1.63 -10.95 11.06
N VAL A 33 1.59 -9.78 10.44
CA VAL A 33 2.18 -9.51 9.12
C VAL A 33 2.92 -8.17 9.16
N ALA A 34 4.04 -8.07 8.44
CA ALA A 34 4.75 -6.82 8.19
C ALA A 34 4.43 -6.29 6.79
N THR A 35 3.39 -5.45 6.65
CA THR A 35 2.93 -5.02 5.31
C THR A 35 3.88 -4.07 4.62
N GLY A 36 4.66 -3.27 5.36
CA GLY A 36 5.65 -2.34 4.79
C GLY A 36 6.71 -3.04 3.91
N PRO A 37 7.47 -4.01 4.44
CA PRO A 37 8.41 -4.81 3.66
C PRO A 37 7.75 -5.56 2.49
N LEU A 38 6.54 -6.11 2.70
CA LEU A 38 5.76 -6.79 1.65
C LEU A 38 5.42 -5.84 0.50
N MET A 39 4.96 -4.64 0.81
CA MET A 39 4.67 -3.59 -0.17
C MET A 39 5.91 -3.25 -0.99
N ALA A 40 7.05 -3.02 -0.35
CA ALA A 40 8.30 -2.69 -1.02
C ALA A 40 8.75 -3.82 -1.98
N GLN A 41 8.64 -5.08 -1.52
CA GLN A 41 9.00 -6.24 -2.33
C GLN A 41 8.06 -6.42 -3.52
N LEU A 42 6.75 -6.27 -3.32
CA LEU A 42 5.75 -6.37 -4.39
C LEU A 42 5.86 -5.23 -5.40
N ALA A 43 6.16 -4.01 -4.95
CA ALA A 43 6.38 -2.87 -5.83
C ALA A 43 7.58 -3.12 -6.75
N LYS A 44 8.67 -3.68 -6.20
CA LYS A 44 9.84 -4.11 -6.97
C LYS A 44 9.49 -5.22 -7.96
N GLN A 45 8.77 -6.27 -7.53
CA GLN A 45 8.36 -7.37 -8.41
C GLN A 45 7.40 -6.93 -9.52
N SER A 46 6.53 -5.95 -9.24
CA SER A 46 5.52 -5.46 -10.19
C SER A 46 6.05 -4.39 -11.15
N ASN A 47 7.34 -4.03 -11.05
CA ASN A 47 8.01 -2.98 -11.83
C ASN A 47 7.24 -1.65 -11.84
N VAL A 48 6.63 -1.26 -10.72
CA VAL A 48 5.77 -0.06 -10.65
C VAL A 48 6.55 1.20 -11.02
N GLN A 49 7.77 1.36 -10.49
CA GLN A 49 8.61 2.53 -10.77
C GLN A 49 8.94 2.64 -12.26
N GLU A 50 9.26 1.53 -12.92
CA GLU A 50 9.58 1.53 -14.35
C GLU A 50 8.34 1.85 -15.19
N LYS A 51 7.16 1.34 -14.82
CA LYS A 51 5.89 1.67 -15.50
C LYS A 51 5.60 3.15 -15.42
N LEU A 52 5.72 3.75 -14.22
CA LEU A 52 5.53 5.19 -14.04
C LEU A 52 6.58 5.98 -14.85
N ARG A 53 7.84 5.57 -14.83
CA ARG A 53 8.89 6.21 -15.64
C ARG A 53 8.57 6.22 -17.14
N VAL A 54 8.08 5.10 -17.66
CA VAL A 54 7.67 4.99 -19.07
C VAL A 54 6.43 5.86 -19.35
N GLU A 55 5.44 5.84 -18.46
CA GLU A 55 4.21 6.64 -18.59
C GLU A 55 4.47 8.15 -18.64
N PHE A 56 5.46 8.63 -17.90
CA PHE A 56 5.80 10.06 -17.81
C PHE A 56 6.93 10.51 -18.75
N LYS A 57 7.57 9.58 -19.46
CA LYS A 57 8.77 9.85 -20.30
C LYS A 57 8.58 11.01 -21.27
N ASP A 58 7.45 11.03 -22.00
CA ASP A 58 7.22 12.05 -23.02
C ASP A 58 6.97 13.44 -22.42
N ARG A 59 6.36 13.50 -21.23
CA ARG A 59 6.14 14.75 -20.48
C ARG A 59 7.44 15.32 -19.95
N ILE A 60 8.31 14.46 -19.40
CA ILE A 60 9.66 14.84 -18.98
C ILE A 60 10.45 15.38 -20.19
N ALA A 61 10.43 14.67 -21.33
CA ALA A 61 11.09 15.12 -22.54
C ALA A 61 10.54 16.46 -23.07
N LYS A 62 9.23 16.72 -22.92
CA LYS A 62 8.63 18.02 -23.26
C LYS A 62 9.20 19.14 -22.39
N ILE A 63 9.26 18.93 -21.08
CA ILE A 63 9.79 19.90 -20.11
C ILE A 63 11.27 20.20 -20.39
N GLU A 64 12.09 19.18 -20.66
CA GLU A 64 13.51 19.34 -21.01
C GLU A 64 13.70 20.16 -22.31
N ARG A 65 12.84 19.95 -23.31
CA ARG A 65 12.85 20.74 -24.55
C ARG A 65 12.48 22.20 -24.31
N LEU A 66 11.47 22.46 -23.47
CA LEU A 66 11.10 23.82 -23.08
C LEU A 66 12.25 24.54 -22.38
N GLU A 67 12.89 23.87 -21.41
CA GLU A 67 14.04 24.41 -20.68
C GLU A 67 15.21 24.73 -21.62
N THR A 68 15.55 23.79 -22.51
CA THR A 68 16.63 23.96 -23.49
C THR A 68 16.34 25.14 -24.42
N LYS A 69 15.11 25.24 -24.94
CA LYS A 69 14.71 26.32 -25.84
C LYS A 69 14.72 27.67 -25.13
N MET A 70 14.20 27.74 -23.90
CA MET A 70 14.26 28.96 -23.09
C MET A 70 15.71 29.42 -22.86
N LYS A 71 16.61 28.50 -22.54
CA LYS A 71 18.04 28.81 -22.37
C LYS A 71 18.66 29.36 -23.66
N MET A 72 18.39 28.74 -24.81
CA MET A 72 18.87 29.21 -26.10
C MET A 72 18.33 30.62 -26.43
N ASP A 73 17.04 30.86 -26.21
CA ASP A 73 16.41 32.16 -26.49
C ASP A 73 16.91 33.26 -25.52
N LEU A 74 17.17 32.93 -24.26
CA LEU A 74 17.80 33.82 -23.28
C LEU A 74 19.25 34.17 -23.69
N ASP A 75 20.04 33.18 -24.11
CA ASP A 75 21.40 33.42 -24.56
C ASP A 75 21.43 34.26 -25.85
N LYS A 76 20.48 34.03 -26.77
CA LYS A 76 20.29 34.86 -27.96
C LYS A 76 19.95 36.30 -27.60
N LEU A 77 19.02 36.51 -26.66
CA LEU A 77 18.64 37.84 -26.20
C LEU A 77 19.83 38.57 -25.54
N LYS A 78 20.64 37.86 -24.74
CA LYS A 78 21.83 38.43 -24.09
C LYS A 78 22.92 38.82 -25.08
N ARG A 79 23.19 37.99 -26.09
CA ARG A 79 24.30 38.22 -27.04
C ARG A 79 23.93 39.18 -28.17
N ASN A 80 22.71 39.04 -28.69
CA ASN A 80 22.30 39.73 -29.92
C ASN A 80 21.26 40.82 -29.64
N GLY A 81 20.84 41.00 -28.38
CA GLY A 81 19.73 41.89 -28.02
C GLY A 81 19.91 43.33 -28.48
N GLU A 82 21.14 43.85 -28.44
CA GLU A 82 21.49 45.20 -28.91
C GLU A 82 21.43 45.33 -30.44
N LEU A 83 21.63 44.23 -31.16
CA LEU A 83 21.56 44.17 -32.63
C LEU A 83 20.14 43.89 -33.16
N MET A 84 19.20 43.51 -32.29
CA MET A 84 17.81 43.23 -32.66
C MET A 84 16.99 44.51 -32.81
N SER A 85 16.05 44.51 -33.74
CA SER A 85 14.99 45.51 -33.77
C SER A 85 14.09 45.41 -32.52
N GLU A 86 13.37 46.50 -32.22
CA GLU A 86 12.43 46.53 -31.09
C GLU A 86 11.36 45.43 -31.22
N ASP A 87 10.77 45.26 -32.40
CA ASP A 87 9.76 44.24 -32.67
C ASP A 87 10.28 42.81 -32.46
N GLU A 88 11.49 42.51 -32.93
CA GLU A 88 12.12 41.20 -32.73
C GLU A 88 12.40 40.94 -31.25
N ARG A 89 12.86 41.96 -30.52
CA ARG A 89 13.15 41.87 -29.09
C ARG A 89 11.87 41.63 -28.30
N VAL A 90 10.80 42.38 -28.57
CA VAL A 90 9.49 42.23 -27.93
C VAL A 90 8.90 40.85 -28.22
N LYS A 91 9.00 40.37 -29.48
CA LYS A 91 8.53 39.03 -29.85
C LYS A 91 9.29 37.93 -29.10
N LEU A 92 10.61 38.04 -28.98
CA LEU A 92 11.43 37.08 -28.24
C LEU A 92 11.10 37.09 -26.74
N GLN A 93 10.93 38.26 -26.13
CA GLN A 93 10.52 38.39 -24.72
C GLN A 93 9.14 37.77 -24.45
N ARG A 94 8.16 38.03 -25.32
CA ARG A 94 6.83 37.41 -25.23
C ARG A 94 6.89 35.89 -25.37
N ASN A 95 7.71 35.38 -26.30
CA ASN A 95 7.91 33.94 -26.46
C ASN A 95 8.53 33.31 -25.20
N LEU A 96 9.54 33.95 -24.61
CA LEU A 96 10.16 33.52 -23.35
C LEU A 96 9.14 33.47 -22.21
N GLN A 97 8.31 34.50 -22.07
CA GLN A 97 7.25 34.54 -21.04
C GLN A 97 6.20 33.45 -21.24
N SER A 98 5.83 33.17 -22.50
CA SER A 98 4.91 32.08 -22.83
C SER A 98 5.51 30.72 -22.49
N MET A 99 6.77 30.47 -22.86
CA MET A 99 7.46 29.20 -22.56
C MET A 99 7.69 29.00 -21.06
N ASP A 100 7.97 30.06 -20.31
CA ASP A 100 8.08 30.00 -18.84
C ASP A 100 6.75 29.63 -18.18
N SER A 101 5.66 30.22 -18.66
CA SER A 101 4.30 29.90 -18.19
C SER A 101 3.93 28.44 -18.51
N GLU A 102 4.21 27.98 -19.73
CA GLU A 102 3.99 26.59 -20.14
C GLU A 102 4.85 25.62 -19.32
N TYR A 103 6.14 25.92 -19.13
CA TYR A 103 7.05 25.12 -18.32
C TYR A 103 6.52 24.94 -16.89
N LYS A 104 6.13 26.03 -16.22
CA LYS A 104 5.60 25.98 -14.85
C LYS A 104 4.34 25.13 -14.76
N LEU A 105 3.44 25.28 -15.73
CA LEU A 105 2.21 24.50 -15.80
C LEU A 105 2.49 23.01 -16.00
N GLU A 106 3.36 22.66 -16.95
CA GLU A 106 3.74 21.27 -17.23
C GLU A 106 4.44 20.61 -16.04
N VAL A 107 5.34 21.31 -15.35
CA VAL A 107 5.99 20.79 -14.14
C VAL A 107 4.97 20.56 -13.01
N ALA A 108 4.04 21.50 -12.81
CA ALA A 108 3.01 21.37 -11.78
C ALA A 108 2.08 20.18 -12.06
N ASN A 109 1.61 20.05 -13.30
CA ASN A 109 0.75 18.96 -13.73
C ASN A 109 1.46 17.61 -13.65
N LEU A 110 2.72 17.53 -14.10
CA LEU A 110 3.50 16.30 -14.02
C LEU A 110 3.64 15.82 -12.57
N ARG A 111 3.98 16.72 -11.64
CA ARG A 111 4.13 16.38 -10.20
C ARG A 111 2.83 15.87 -9.60
N GLU A 112 1.70 16.50 -9.92
CA GLU A 112 0.40 16.09 -9.42
C GLU A 112 -0.02 14.73 -9.98
N ASP A 113 0.19 14.51 -11.28
CA ASP A 113 -0.08 13.23 -11.91
C ASP A 113 0.83 12.13 -11.37
N GLU A 114 2.13 12.37 -11.18
CA GLU A 114 3.06 11.42 -10.56
C GLU A 114 2.60 11.03 -9.16
N ARG A 115 2.18 12.00 -8.34
CA ARG A 115 1.63 11.77 -7.01
C ARG A 115 0.37 10.92 -7.07
N LYS A 116 -0.57 11.26 -7.95
CA LYS A 116 -1.83 10.53 -8.12
C LYS A 116 -1.60 9.11 -8.60
N ARG A 117 -0.79 8.93 -9.64
CA ARG A 117 -0.47 7.61 -10.21
C ARG A 117 0.32 6.74 -9.24
N GLY A 118 1.26 7.33 -8.49
CA GLY A 118 1.95 6.64 -7.40
C GLY A 118 0.98 6.14 -6.33
N ALA A 119 0.03 6.97 -5.91
CA ALA A 119 -1.00 6.58 -4.93
C ALA A 119 -1.94 5.49 -5.48
N GLU A 120 -2.34 5.57 -6.76
CA GLU A 120 -3.16 4.55 -7.42
C GLU A 120 -2.46 3.18 -7.46
N GLU A 121 -1.19 3.13 -7.87
CA GLU A 121 -0.43 1.88 -7.92
C GLU A 121 -0.18 1.32 -6.51
N GLN A 122 0.13 2.19 -5.54
CA GLN A 122 0.26 1.78 -4.14
C GLN A 122 -1.05 1.18 -3.61
N ARG A 123 -2.20 1.78 -3.92
CA ARG A 123 -3.52 1.26 -3.54
C ARG A 123 -3.79 -0.11 -4.16
N LYS A 124 -3.49 -0.29 -5.45
CA LYS A 124 -3.64 -1.60 -6.13
C LYS A 124 -2.82 -2.68 -5.45
N LEU A 125 -1.58 -2.37 -5.07
CA LEU A 125 -0.73 -3.32 -4.34
C LEU A 125 -1.28 -3.60 -2.94
N ALA A 126 -1.77 -2.58 -2.23
CA ALA A 126 -2.38 -2.75 -0.92
C ALA A 126 -3.59 -3.68 -0.97
N GLU A 127 -4.46 -3.51 -1.98
CA GLU A 127 -5.62 -4.39 -2.19
C GLU A 127 -5.21 -5.84 -2.50
N ARG A 128 -4.11 -6.05 -3.23
CA ARG A 128 -3.55 -7.39 -3.49
C ARG A 128 -3.01 -8.03 -2.21
N ILE A 129 -2.29 -7.27 -1.38
CA ILE A 129 -1.80 -7.73 -0.08
C ILE A 129 -2.97 -8.10 0.83
N GLN A 130 -3.98 -7.23 0.93
CA GLN A 130 -5.17 -7.46 1.75
C GLN A 130 -5.88 -8.77 1.37
N LYS A 131 -6.11 -8.99 0.07
CA LYS A 131 -6.70 -10.24 -0.43
C LYS A 131 -5.84 -11.47 -0.10
N ALA A 132 -4.52 -11.34 -0.17
CA ALA A 132 -3.61 -12.43 0.18
C ALA A 132 -3.63 -12.73 1.69
N ILE A 133 -3.68 -11.69 2.55
CA ILE A 133 -3.85 -11.84 4.00
C ILE A 133 -5.14 -12.60 4.29
N GLU A 134 -6.26 -12.18 3.72
CA GLU A 134 -7.56 -12.84 3.92
C GLU A 134 -7.55 -14.30 3.45
N SER A 135 -6.89 -14.58 2.32
CA SER A 135 -6.77 -15.94 1.80
C SER A 135 -5.96 -16.84 2.74
N VAL A 136 -4.80 -16.36 3.21
CA VAL A 136 -3.94 -17.10 4.15
C VAL A 136 -4.66 -17.28 5.49
N ALA A 137 -5.30 -16.23 6.00
CA ALA A 137 -6.04 -16.25 7.26
C ALA A 137 -7.13 -17.33 7.24
N LYS A 138 -7.98 -17.33 6.21
CA LYS A 138 -9.06 -18.32 6.04
C LYS A 138 -8.52 -19.74 5.85
N LYS A 139 -7.48 -19.91 5.03
CA LYS A 139 -6.90 -21.23 4.72
C LYS A 139 -6.25 -21.88 5.94
N GLU A 140 -5.61 -21.10 6.81
CA GLU A 140 -4.88 -21.60 7.97
C GLU A 140 -5.63 -21.45 9.30
N GLY A 141 -6.87 -20.95 9.27
CA GLY A 141 -7.73 -20.82 10.44
C GLY A 141 -7.29 -19.75 11.44
N TYR A 142 -6.73 -18.63 10.97
CA TYR A 142 -6.46 -17.49 11.85
C TYR A 142 -7.75 -16.74 12.17
N SER A 143 -7.99 -16.47 13.45
CA SER A 143 -9.10 -15.63 13.89
C SER A 143 -8.79 -14.14 13.73
N MET A 144 -7.51 -13.78 13.75
CA MET A 144 -7.06 -12.40 13.66
C MET A 144 -5.65 -12.33 13.05
N VAL A 145 -5.41 -11.28 12.26
CA VAL A 145 -4.08 -10.94 11.76
C VAL A 145 -3.78 -9.50 12.14
N LEU A 146 -2.67 -9.27 12.82
CA LEU A 146 -2.24 -7.95 13.29
C LEU A 146 -1.09 -7.40 12.45
N GLU A 147 -0.99 -6.09 12.33
CA GLU A 147 0.19 -5.45 11.75
C GLU A 147 1.37 -5.52 12.73
N ARG A 148 2.58 -5.82 12.24
CA ARG A 148 3.78 -5.96 13.08
C ARG A 148 4.04 -4.71 13.94
N GLN A 149 3.67 -3.53 13.46
CA GLN A 149 3.88 -2.24 14.13
C GLN A 149 3.05 -2.04 15.41
N VAL A 150 1.92 -2.75 15.56
CA VAL A 150 1.07 -2.67 16.76
C VAL A 150 1.39 -3.77 17.78
N VAL A 151 2.32 -4.66 17.45
CA VAL A 151 2.68 -5.82 18.26
C VAL A 151 4.01 -5.55 18.97
N HIS A 152 4.00 -5.44 20.30
CA HIS A 152 5.24 -5.29 21.07
C HIS A 152 6.10 -6.56 21.05
N TYR A 153 5.47 -7.73 21.16
CA TYR A 153 6.11 -9.03 21.11
C TYR A 153 5.16 -10.06 20.51
N ALA A 154 5.67 -10.90 19.62
CA ALA A 154 5.02 -12.13 19.15
C ALA A 154 6.09 -13.14 18.79
N SER A 155 5.75 -14.43 18.86
CA SER A 155 6.68 -15.47 18.46
C SER A 155 6.87 -15.44 16.93
N PRO A 156 8.09 -15.63 16.40
CA PRO A 156 8.32 -15.66 14.95
C PRO A 156 7.46 -16.70 14.20
N LYS A 157 6.98 -17.74 14.90
CA LYS A 157 6.07 -18.75 14.34
C LYS A 157 4.69 -18.19 13.95
N ASP A 158 4.30 -17.06 14.54
CA ASP A 158 3.03 -16.38 14.29
C ASP A 158 3.16 -15.35 13.15
N ASP A 159 4.36 -15.16 12.60
CA ASP A 159 4.61 -14.35 11.40
C ASP A 159 4.09 -15.07 10.16
N ILE A 160 3.14 -14.46 9.46
CA ILE A 160 2.62 -14.98 8.20
C ILE A 160 3.11 -14.20 6.98
N SER A 161 4.03 -13.24 7.15
CA SER A 161 4.47 -12.32 6.08
C SER A 161 4.96 -13.05 4.83
N GLU A 162 5.78 -14.08 4.97
CA GLU A 162 6.25 -14.86 3.82
C GLU A 162 5.12 -15.63 3.12
N LYS A 163 4.16 -16.15 3.89
CA LYS A 163 3.01 -16.89 3.35
C LYS A 163 2.10 -15.96 2.56
N VAL A 164 1.86 -14.77 3.10
CA VAL A 164 1.10 -13.71 2.45
C VAL A 164 1.80 -13.30 1.15
N LEU A 165 3.10 -13.00 1.19
CA LEU A 165 3.87 -12.65 0.01
C LEU A 165 3.76 -13.71 -1.10
N LYS A 166 3.87 -14.99 -0.76
CA LYS A 166 3.72 -16.11 -1.71
C LYS A 166 2.28 -16.27 -2.24
N ALA A 167 1.29 -15.83 -1.49
CA ALA A 167 -0.13 -15.90 -1.86
C ALA A 167 -0.60 -14.69 -2.70
N VAL A 168 0.21 -13.64 -2.80
CA VAL A 168 -0.11 -12.48 -3.65
C VAL A 168 -0.03 -12.88 -5.12
N LYS A 169 -1.17 -12.81 -5.81
CA LYS A 169 -1.27 -12.96 -7.26
C LYS A 169 -1.07 -11.63 -7.95
#